data_AF-A0A958K6I4-F1
#
_entry.id   AF-A0A958K6I4-F1
#
_cell.length_a   1.000
_cell.length_b   1.000
_cell.length_c   1.000
_cell.angle_alpha   90.00
_cell.angle_beta   90.00
_cell.angle_gamma   90.00
#
_symmetry.space_group_name_H-M   'P 1'
#
loop_
_entity.id
_entity.type
_entity.pdbx_description
1 polymer ?
#
loop_
_entity_poly.entity_id
_entity_poly.type
_entity_poly.pdbx_seq_one_letter_code
_entity_poly.pdbx_strand_id
1 'polypeptide(L)' 'KVFSDAQPPELTYIDAEPNKLTLNYRSKRKMYSFAHGLLEGMSEYFRVPIKIEKRIVDHAQGVCSFELTFDG' A
#
# COMPACT_ATOMS: atom_id res chain seq x y z
N LYS A 1 -18.09 10.76 2.89
CA LYS A 1 -17.32 9.99 3.90
C LYS A 1 -18.32 9.44 4.92
N VAL A 2 -18.24 8.15 5.27
CA VAL A 2 -19.22 7.48 6.16
C VAL A 2 -18.99 7.82 7.64
N PHE A 3 -17.72 7.97 8.04
CA PHE A 3 -17.33 8.40 9.39
C PHE A 3 -16.71 9.79 9.31
N SER A 4 -17.29 10.76 10.03
CA SER A 4 -16.84 12.16 10.02
C SER A 4 -15.43 12.33 10.59
N ASP A 5 -15.09 11.53 11.59
CA ASP A 5 -13.88 11.72 12.41
C ASP A 5 -12.74 10.79 11.97
N ALA A 6 -12.95 10.03 10.89
CA ALA A 6 -11.92 9.17 10.35
C ALA A 6 -10.74 10.00 9.80
N GLN A 7 -9.53 9.59 10.17
CA GLN A 7 -8.27 10.15 9.65
C GLN A 7 -7.61 9.17 8.67
N PRO A 8 -8.14 8.98 7.45
CA PRO A 8 -7.62 7.98 6.51
C PRO A 8 -6.16 8.27 6.12
N PRO A 9 -5.39 7.24 5.74
CA PRO A 9 -4.14 7.47 5.04
C PRO A 9 -4.42 8.11 3.67
N GLU A 10 -3.43 8.82 3.16
CA GLU A 10 -3.36 9.19 1.75
C GLU A 10 -2.70 8.04 0.98
N LEU A 11 -3.32 7.64 -0.13
CA LEU A 11 -2.84 6.60 -1.02
C LEU A 11 -2.77 7.16 -2.44
N THR A 12 -1.60 7.07 -3.07
CA THR A 12 -1.42 7.39 -4.49
C THR A 12 -0.67 6.25 -5.16
N TYR A 13 -0.75 6.12 -6.48
CA TYR A 13 -0.08 5.03 -7.18
C TYR A 13 0.56 5.48 -8.49
N ILE A 14 1.56 4.72 -8.91
CA ILE A 14 2.19 4.82 -10.23
C ILE A 14 2.06 3.44 -10.88
N ASP A 15 1.43 3.40 -12.04
CA ASP A 15 1.18 2.20 -12.84
C ASP A 15 1.95 2.33 -14.15
N ALA A 16 3.23 1.96 -14.11
CA ALA A 16 4.18 2.18 -15.21
C ALA A 16 4.39 0.94 -16.09
N GLU A 17 4.06 -0.24 -15.59
CA GLU A 17 4.27 -1.53 -16.27
C GLU A 17 3.05 -2.44 -16.08
N PRO A 18 2.69 -3.30 -17.06
CA PRO A 18 1.46 -4.09 -17.01
C PRO A 18 1.31 -5.01 -15.78
N ASN A 19 2.41 -5.39 -15.16
CA ASN A 19 2.45 -6.32 -14.04
C ASN A 19 3.09 -5.70 -12.77
N LYS A 20 3.22 -4.38 -12.71
CA LYS A 20 3.76 -3.71 -11.53
C LYS A 20 2.98 -2.46 -11.15
N LEU A 21 2.80 -2.28 -9.85
CA LEU A 21 2.19 -1.09 -9.29
C LEU A 21 3.06 -0.59 -8.14
N THR A 22 3.39 0.70 -8.14
CA THR A 22 4.00 1.35 -6.97
C THR A 22 2.91 2.09 -6.21
N LEU A 23 2.58 1.63 -5.00
CA LEU A 23 1.63 2.27 -4.10
C LEU A 23 2.37 3.12 -3.07
N ASN A 24 2.13 4.42 -3.08
CA ASN A 24 2.65 5.35 -2.08
C ASN A 24 1.61 5.55 -0.97
N TYR A 25 2.02 5.23 0.25
CA TYR A 25 1.26 5.42 1.48
C TYR A 25 1.81 6.59 2.26
N ARG A 26 0.94 7.50 2.70
CA ARG A 26 1.29 8.55 3.66
C ARG A 26 0.29 8.63 4.80
N SER A 27 0.77 8.54 6.04
CA SER A 27 -0.06 8.75 7.22
C SER A 27 0.75 9.15 8.45
N LYS A 28 0.22 10.11 9.22
CA LYS A 28 0.76 10.46 10.55
C LYS A 28 0.78 9.28 11.53
N ARG A 29 -0.09 8.29 11.32
CA ARG A 29 -0.22 7.09 12.18
C ARG A 29 0.82 6.01 11.88
N LYS A 30 1.54 6.10 10.75
CA LYS A 30 2.64 5.20 10.35
C LYS A 30 2.29 3.70 10.43
N MET A 31 1.04 3.35 10.11
CA MET A 31 0.54 1.97 10.20
C MET A 31 0.97 1.13 8.98
N TYR A 32 2.28 1.08 8.70
CA TYR A 32 2.81 0.44 7.49
C TYR A 32 2.60 -1.06 7.48
N SER A 33 2.75 -1.73 8.62
CA SER A 33 2.51 -3.18 8.72
C SER A 33 1.03 -3.52 8.55
N PHE A 34 0.12 -2.64 8.98
CA PHE A 34 -1.31 -2.81 8.71
C PHE A 34 -1.61 -2.68 7.21
N ALA A 35 -1.06 -1.65 6.54
CA ALA A 35 -1.20 -1.50 5.10
C ALA A 35 -0.61 -2.71 4.33
N HIS A 36 0.54 -3.22 4.77
CA HIS A 36 1.15 -4.44 4.21
C HIS A 36 0.22 -5.65 4.36
N GLY A 37 -0.32 -5.89 5.56
CA GLY A 37 -1.24 -7.01 5.80
C GLY A 37 -2.55 -6.90 5.02
N LEU A 38 -3.05 -5.68 4.75
CA LEU A 38 -4.18 -5.49 3.84
C LEU A 38 -3.85 -5.93 2.41
N LEU A 39 -2.64 -5.63 1.92
CA LEU A 39 -2.20 -6.04 0.59
C LEU A 39 -2.02 -7.57 0.50
N GLU A 40 -1.47 -8.19 1.54
CA GLU A 40 -1.40 -9.67 1.66
C GLU A 40 -2.81 -10.28 1.63
N GLY A 41 -3.74 -9.75 2.44
CA GLY A 41 -5.12 -10.23 2.46
C GLY A 41 -5.86 -10.03 1.12
N MET A 42 -5.52 -8.98 0.36
CA MET A 42 -6.04 -8.79 -1.00
C MET A 42 -5.51 -9.86 -1.96
N SER A 43 -4.21 -10.16 -1.92
CA SER A 43 -3.58 -11.24 -2.70
C SER A 43 -4.32 -12.57 -2.47
N GLU A 44 -4.56 -12.91 -1.20
CA GLU A 44 -5.28 -14.13 -0.80
C GLU A 44 -6.74 -14.13 -1.28
N TYR A 45 -7.47 -13.04 -1.03
CA TYR A 45 -8.90 -12.95 -1.36
C TYR A 45 -9.18 -13.08 -2.86
N PHE A 46 -8.40 -12.36 -3.68
CA PHE A 46 -8.56 -12.39 -5.13
C PHE A 46 -7.87 -13.58 -5.80
N ARG A 47 -7.08 -14.36 -5.06
CA ARG A 47 -6.27 -15.47 -5.58
C ARG A 47 -5.34 -15.02 -6.71
N VAL A 48 -4.85 -13.79 -6.61
CA VAL A 48 -3.85 -13.22 -7.52
C VAL A 48 -2.57 -13.10 -6.71
N PRO A 49 -1.53 -13.88 -7.01
CA PRO A 49 -0.25 -13.76 -6.31
C PRO A 49 0.34 -12.35 -6.51
N ILE A 50 0.56 -11.66 -5.40
CA ILE A 50 1.24 -10.36 -5.37
C ILE A 50 2.55 -10.51 -4.60
N LYS A 51 3.68 -10.23 -5.24
CA LYS A 51 4.95 -10.01 -4.54
C LYS A 51 4.99 -8.57 -4.06
N ILE A 52 5.14 -8.36 -2.75
CA ILE A 52 5.07 -7.04 -2.10
C ILE A 52 6.42 -6.68 -1.50
N GLU A 53 7.06 -5.62 -2.03
CA GLU A 53 8.28 -5.07 -1.46
C GLU A 53 8.00 -3.73 -0.77
N LYS A 54 8.24 -3.67 0.54
CA LYS A 54 7.98 -2.49 1.36
C LYS A 54 9.25 -1.68 1.58
N ARG A 55 9.20 -0.37 1.30
CA ARG A 55 10.28 0.58 1.58
C ARG A 55 9.76 1.79 2.36
N ILE A 56 10.34 2.05 3.53
CA ILE A 56 10.07 3.29 4.27
C ILE A 56 10.87 4.41 3.58
N VAL A 57 10.17 5.38 2.99
CA VAL A 57 10.79 6.49 2.25
C VAL A 57 11.15 7.64 3.20
N ASP A 58 10.21 8.01 4.07
CA ASP A 58 10.42 9.02 5.10
C ASP A 58 9.62 8.64 6.35
N HIS A 59 10.31 8.10 7.35
CA HIS A 59 9.66 7.71 8.60
C HIS A 59 9.12 8.91 9.39
N ALA A 60 9.78 10.07 9.33
CA ALA A 60 9.36 11.26 10.06
C ALA A 60 8.03 11.79 9.50
N GLN A 61 7.91 11.86 8.18
CA GLN A 61 6.71 12.32 7.47
C GLN A 61 5.62 11.26 7.31
N GLY A 62 5.88 10.02 7.70
CA GLY A 62 4.89 8.96 7.65
C GLY A 62 4.73 8.32 6.27
N VAL A 63 5.78 8.35 5.44
CA VAL A 63 5.75 7.94 4.02
C VAL A 63 6.40 6.56 3.84
N CYS A 64 5.66 5.68 3.18
CA CYS A 64 6.09 4.32 2.81
C CYS A 64 5.68 4.04 1.37
N SER A 65 6.54 3.36 0.62
CA SER A 65 6.23 2.86 -0.71
C SER A 65 6.08 1.33 -0.65
N PHE A 66 5.16 0.81 -1.44
CA PHE A 66 4.98 -0.62 -1.69
C PHE A 66 5.11 -0.85 -3.19
N GLU A 67 6.15 -1.58 -3.59
CA GLU A 67 6.32 -2.05 -4.95
C GLU A 67 5.61 -3.42 -5.05
N LEU A 68 4.55 -3.47 -5.87
CA LEU A 68 3.73 -4.67 -6.08
C LEU A 68 4.08 -5.25 -7.44
N THR A 69 4.36 -6.56 -7.49
CA THR A 69 4.50 -7.30 -8.76
C THR A 69 3.43 -8.38 -8.81
N PHE A 70 2.69 -8.44 -9.92
CA PHE A 70 1.63 -9.40 -10.16
C PHE A 70 2.16 -10.50 -11.07
N ASP A 71 2.01 -11.75 -10.66
CA ASP A 71 2.24 -12.88 -11.55
C ASP A 71 0.96 -13.06 -12.37
N GLY A 72 1.00 -12.62 -13.63
CA GLY A 72 -0.15 -12.59 -14.55
C GLY A 72 -0.70 -13.96 -14.92
#